data_AF-A0AAD9GSK4-F1
#
_entry.id   AF-A0AAD9GSK4-F1
#
_cell.length_a   1.000
_cell.length_b   1.000
_cell.length_c   1.000
_cell.angle_alpha   90.00
_cell.angle_beta   90.00
_cell.angle_gamma   90.00
#
_symmetry.space_group_name_H-M   'P 1'
#
loop_
_entity.id
_entity.type
_entity.pdbx_description
1 polymer ?
#
loop_
_entity_poly.entity_id
_entity_poly.type
_entity_poly.pdbx_seq_one_letter_code
_entity_poly.pdbx_strand_id
1 'polypeptide(L)'
;MAAIKWMCCTCMLLYVAVAATNEEQLCVDEILEMNVQETQRAFANVERQLSAVKEMPDLFPQQGVQLQMLSEEIRHKLNVIQAEVKKEIDDAVLEVDNARFAALKNVTEWMKSLRELQEATERNKQTLQRIRERKELEEQQRKAEKELELQQREKQREKEIELERQKQVEEMKKMQEMKLREMEEQQALELQLAEKKKLEEQRVLKQLQTLEKEKKELEEQQKQHEVELQALEKEKERQKKTQQEQDLKELKEREAPERESDLTEEKKDNNDEAEETLPADSSKRTSVVKTVLSWYVSMEQTLLDTMAAVYRQLVLPVVAILGFFFLLTVAIAKYNAMKQAQRNRRVLYSGYPASYRRNVKQQEKSATVDDPGLEPRLRRSRPHRDPNGFLGN
;
A
#
# COMPACT_ATOMS: atom_id res chain seq x y z
N MET A 1 -178.71 -33.72 64.10
CA MET A 1 -178.08 -33.61 62.76
C MET A 1 -176.56 -33.64 62.94
N ALA A 2 -175.88 -34.77 62.72
CA ALA A 2 -174.43 -34.89 63.00
C ALA A 2 -173.61 -35.53 61.86
N ALA A 3 -174.19 -36.44 61.07
CA ALA A 3 -173.48 -37.18 60.03
C ALA A 3 -172.92 -36.33 58.87
N ILE A 4 -173.57 -35.21 58.54
CA ILE A 4 -173.24 -34.41 57.34
C ILE A 4 -171.85 -33.74 57.43
N LYS A 5 -171.36 -33.41 58.64
CA LYS A 5 -170.04 -32.76 58.80
C LYS A 5 -168.84 -33.67 58.50
N TRP A 6 -168.99 -34.99 58.57
CA TRP A 6 -167.88 -35.93 58.37
C TRP A 6 -167.59 -36.18 56.88
N MET A 7 -168.62 -36.25 56.03
CA MET A 7 -168.48 -36.45 54.57
C MET A 7 -167.64 -35.37 53.88
N CYS A 8 -167.79 -34.09 54.27
CA CYS A 8 -167.02 -33.01 53.64
C CYS A 8 -165.52 -33.09 53.94
N CYS A 9 -165.12 -33.61 55.11
CA CYS A 9 -163.70 -33.78 55.45
C CYS A 9 -163.04 -34.91 54.65
N THR A 10 -163.74 -36.02 54.42
CA THR A 10 -163.20 -37.15 53.63
C THR A 10 -163.01 -36.79 52.15
N CYS A 11 -163.91 -36.00 51.56
CA CYS A 11 -163.80 -35.61 50.15
C CYS A 11 -162.61 -34.66 49.88
N MET A 12 -162.33 -33.72 50.80
CA MET A 12 -161.20 -32.79 50.65
C MET A 12 -159.84 -33.52 50.74
N LEU A 13 -159.71 -34.51 51.63
CA LEU A 13 -158.48 -35.29 51.76
C LEU A 13 -158.17 -36.14 50.51
N LEU A 14 -159.20 -36.71 49.86
CA LEU A 14 -159.03 -37.44 48.60
C LEU A 14 -158.63 -36.53 47.44
N TYR A 15 -159.14 -35.29 47.38
CA TYR A 15 -158.78 -34.35 46.32
C TYR A 15 -157.32 -33.87 46.44
N VAL A 16 -156.85 -33.62 47.67
CA VAL A 16 -155.44 -33.27 47.92
C VAL A 16 -154.50 -34.42 47.58
N ALA A 17 -154.87 -35.67 47.89
CA ALA A 17 -154.06 -36.85 47.56
C ALA A 17 -153.87 -37.05 46.05
N VAL A 18 -154.93 -36.84 45.25
CA VAL A 18 -154.87 -36.98 43.77
C VAL A 18 -154.17 -35.79 43.10
N ALA A 19 -154.23 -34.59 43.70
CA ALA A 19 -153.48 -33.44 43.22
C ALA A 19 -151.95 -33.66 43.36
N ALA A 20 -151.50 -34.11 44.53
CA ALA A 20 -150.09 -34.31 44.82
C ALA A 20 -149.40 -35.33 43.89
N THR A 21 -150.06 -36.45 43.58
CA THR A 21 -149.47 -37.49 42.71
C THR A 21 -149.22 -37.03 41.28
N ASN A 22 -149.99 -36.07 40.77
CA ASN A 22 -149.84 -35.58 39.39
C ASN A 22 -148.63 -34.63 39.23
N GLU A 23 -148.31 -33.85 40.26
CA GLU A 23 -147.15 -32.95 40.23
C GLU A 23 -145.82 -33.73 40.34
N GLU A 24 -145.78 -34.80 41.15
CA GLU A 24 -144.60 -35.67 41.24
C GLU A 24 -144.30 -36.41 39.92
N GLN A 25 -145.31 -36.90 39.21
CA GLN A 25 -145.10 -37.61 37.94
C GLN A 25 -144.59 -36.68 36.82
N LEU A 26 -145.12 -35.46 36.71
CA LEU A 26 -144.62 -34.46 35.75
C LEU A 26 -143.15 -34.10 35.99
N CYS A 27 -142.74 -33.97 37.26
CA CYS A 27 -141.35 -33.69 37.62
C CYS A 27 -140.40 -34.84 37.27
N VAL A 28 -140.82 -36.09 37.48
CA VAL A 28 -140.01 -37.28 37.13
C VAL A 28 -139.77 -37.39 35.63
N ASP A 29 -140.79 -37.18 34.79
CA ASP A 29 -140.64 -37.27 33.33
C ASP A 29 -139.74 -36.16 32.76
N GLU A 30 -139.83 -34.92 33.27
CA GLU A 30 -138.94 -33.82 32.87
C GLU A 30 -137.47 -34.09 33.26
N ILE A 31 -137.23 -34.65 34.45
CA ILE A 31 -135.91 -35.11 34.87
C ILE A 31 -135.41 -36.26 33.97
N LEU A 32 -136.30 -37.16 33.55
CA LEU A 32 -135.95 -38.27 32.65
C LEU A 32 -135.55 -37.77 31.25
N GLU A 33 -136.31 -36.85 30.66
CA GLU A 33 -135.98 -36.24 29.37
C GLU A 33 -134.68 -35.42 29.45
N MET A 34 -134.46 -34.68 30.53
CA MET A 34 -133.21 -33.97 30.79
C MET A 34 -132.00 -34.93 30.82
N ASN A 35 -132.09 -36.04 31.55
CA ASN A 35 -131.03 -37.06 31.61
C ASN A 35 -130.82 -37.77 30.26
N VAL A 36 -131.88 -38.02 29.48
CA VAL A 36 -131.77 -38.55 28.12
C VAL A 36 -131.06 -37.54 27.21
N GLN A 37 -131.35 -36.25 27.34
CA GLN A 37 -130.73 -35.20 26.54
C GLN A 37 -129.25 -34.96 26.95
N GLU A 38 -128.91 -35.04 28.23
CA GLU A 38 -127.52 -34.98 28.69
C GLU A 38 -126.71 -36.21 28.28
N THR A 39 -127.26 -37.42 28.39
CA THR A 39 -126.58 -38.63 27.92
C THR A 39 -126.40 -38.60 26.39
N GLN A 40 -127.37 -38.13 25.61
CA GLN A 40 -127.19 -37.89 24.17
C GLN A 40 -126.09 -36.86 23.87
N ARG A 41 -126.00 -35.76 24.62
CA ARG A 41 -124.89 -34.79 24.50
C ARG A 41 -123.54 -35.41 24.86
N ALA A 42 -123.49 -36.26 25.89
CA ALA A 42 -122.30 -36.98 26.30
C ALA A 42 -121.85 -37.97 25.21
N PHE A 43 -122.75 -38.78 24.66
CA PHE A 43 -122.46 -39.67 23.53
C PHE A 43 -121.97 -38.89 22.30
N ALA A 44 -122.61 -37.78 21.93
CA ALA A 44 -122.17 -36.94 20.81
C ALA A 44 -120.78 -36.30 21.06
N ASN A 45 -120.40 -36.00 22.30
CA ASN A 45 -119.05 -35.54 22.63
C ASN A 45 -118.02 -36.68 22.62
N VAL A 46 -118.37 -37.87 23.13
CA VAL A 46 -117.52 -39.07 23.04
C VAL A 46 -117.31 -39.46 21.58
N GLU A 47 -118.33 -39.38 20.73
CA GLU A 47 -118.23 -39.66 19.30
C GLU A 47 -117.30 -38.68 18.57
N ARG A 48 -117.39 -37.37 18.86
CA ARG A 48 -116.43 -36.37 18.36
C ARG A 48 -115.00 -36.58 18.85
N GLN A 49 -114.83 -36.98 20.11
CA GLN A 49 -113.50 -37.32 20.64
C GLN A 49 -112.95 -38.58 19.95
N LEU A 50 -113.81 -39.56 19.70
CA LEU A 50 -113.44 -40.83 19.06
C LEU A 50 -113.21 -40.67 17.54
N SER A 51 -113.85 -39.71 16.86
CA SER A 51 -113.49 -39.33 15.49
C SER A 51 -112.15 -38.59 15.44
N ALA A 52 -111.91 -37.62 16.32
CA ALA A 52 -110.61 -36.94 16.41
C ALA A 52 -109.46 -37.91 16.74
N VAL A 53 -109.69 -38.89 17.62
CA VAL A 53 -108.73 -39.95 17.93
C VAL A 53 -108.55 -40.94 16.77
N LYS A 54 -109.55 -41.13 15.90
CA LYS A 54 -109.41 -41.90 14.65
C LYS A 54 -108.60 -41.19 13.56
N GLU A 55 -108.50 -39.86 13.61
CA GLU A 55 -107.67 -39.06 12.68
C GLU A 55 -106.21 -38.92 13.14
N MET A 56 -105.94 -39.01 14.45
CA MET A 56 -104.56 -39.03 14.98
C MET A 56 -103.62 -40.11 14.40
N PRO A 57 -104.01 -41.39 14.20
CA PRO A 57 -103.09 -42.42 13.70
C PRO A 57 -102.48 -42.12 12.33
N ASP A 58 -103.11 -41.30 11.48
CA ASP A 58 -102.56 -40.93 10.16
C ASP A 58 -101.47 -39.85 10.24
N LEU A 59 -101.43 -39.07 11.33
CA LEU A 59 -100.42 -38.03 11.54
C LEU A 59 -99.05 -38.61 11.93
N PHE A 60 -99.01 -39.74 12.65
CA PHE A 60 -97.75 -40.34 13.11
C PHE A 60 -96.89 -40.92 11.95
N PRO A 61 -97.43 -41.63 10.94
CA PRO A 61 -96.70 -41.99 9.73
C PRO A 61 -96.13 -40.79 8.99
N GLN A 62 -96.87 -39.68 8.90
CA GLN A 62 -96.40 -38.46 8.24
C GLN A 62 -95.19 -37.85 8.98
N GLN A 63 -95.23 -37.79 10.30
CA GLN A 63 -94.08 -37.38 11.13
C GLN A 63 -92.90 -38.35 10.98
N GLY A 64 -93.15 -39.66 10.93
CA GLY A 64 -92.12 -40.68 10.69
C GLY A 64 -91.40 -40.50 9.35
N VAL A 65 -92.15 -40.26 8.27
CA VAL A 65 -91.60 -39.98 6.94
C VAL A 65 -90.81 -38.65 6.91
N GLN A 66 -91.29 -37.60 7.59
CA GLN A 66 -90.56 -36.34 7.72
C GLN A 66 -89.24 -36.51 8.48
N LEU A 67 -89.24 -37.24 9.60
CA LEU A 67 -88.02 -37.56 10.35
C LEU A 67 -87.04 -38.42 9.54
N GLN A 68 -87.54 -39.40 8.78
CA GLN A 68 -86.71 -40.21 7.89
C GLN A 68 -86.07 -39.36 6.79
N MET A 69 -86.86 -38.51 6.11
CA MET A 69 -86.37 -37.57 5.09
C MET A 69 -85.30 -36.63 5.65
N LEU A 70 -85.55 -36.03 6.81
CA LEU A 70 -84.59 -35.18 7.51
C LEU A 70 -83.31 -35.95 7.86
N SER A 71 -83.41 -37.21 8.29
CA SER A 71 -82.25 -38.03 8.62
C SER A 71 -81.39 -38.37 7.40
N GLU A 72 -81.99 -38.61 6.23
CA GLU A 72 -81.26 -38.83 4.98
C GLU A 72 -80.67 -37.53 4.42
N GLU A 73 -81.37 -36.39 4.56
CA GLU A 73 -80.83 -35.08 4.19
C GLU A 73 -79.61 -34.72 5.05
N ILE A 74 -79.67 -34.98 6.37
CA ILE A 74 -78.55 -34.79 7.29
C ILE A 74 -77.40 -35.75 6.94
N ARG A 75 -77.67 -37.04 6.66
CA ARG A 75 -76.66 -38.00 6.20
C ARG A 75 -75.98 -37.54 4.90
N HIS A 76 -76.76 -37.06 3.92
CA HIS A 76 -76.22 -36.57 2.67
C HIS A 76 -75.33 -35.33 2.87
N LYS A 77 -75.80 -34.33 3.62
CA LYS A 77 -75.01 -33.13 3.97
C LYS A 77 -73.72 -33.49 4.72
N LEU A 78 -73.80 -34.41 5.69
CA LEU A 78 -72.63 -34.88 6.44
C LEU A 78 -71.64 -35.63 5.54
N ASN A 79 -72.10 -36.44 4.59
CA ASN A 79 -71.25 -37.12 3.61
C ASN A 79 -70.57 -36.13 2.66
N VAL A 80 -71.26 -35.07 2.22
CA VAL A 80 -70.69 -34.00 1.39
C VAL A 80 -69.60 -33.25 2.17
N ILE A 81 -69.90 -32.81 3.40
CA ILE A 81 -68.91 -32.15 4.28
C ILE A 81 -67.71 -33.08 4.56
N GLN A 82 -67.94 -34.38 4.78
CA GLN A 82 -66.85 -35.32 5.00
C GLN A 82 -65.98 -35.52 3.75
N ALA A 83 -66.56 -35.46 2.55
CA ALA A 83 -65.80 -35.54 1.30
C ALA A 83 -64.99 -34.25 1.05
N GLU A 84 -65.57 -33.08 1.33
CA GLU A 84 -64.91 -31.78 1.22
C GLU A 84 -63.74 -31.65 2.22
N VAL A 85 -63.96 -31.96 3.50
CA VAL A 85 -62.91 -31.97 4.54
C VAL A 85 -61.79 -32.98 4.22
N LYS A 86 -62.10 -34.17 3.67
CA LYS A 86 -61.07 -35.11 3.20
C LYS A 86 -60.23 -34.48 2.08
N LYS A 87 -60.87 -33.87 1.09
CA LYS A 87 -60.17 -33.20 -0.01
C LYS A 87 -59.30 -32.04 0.47
N GLU A 88 -59.79 -31.20 1.39
CA GLU A 88 -58.98 -30.13 2.00
C GLU A 88 -57.77 -30.68 2.76
N ILE A 89 -57.90 -31.81 3.46
CA ILE A 89 -56.78 -32.49 4.13
C ILE A 89 -55.78 -33.04 3.09
N ASP A 90 -56.25 -33.70 2.03
CA ASP A 90 -55.39 -34.26 0.98
C ASP A 90 -54.63 -33.15 0.21
N ASP A 91 -55.34 -32.06 -0.15
CA ASP A 91 -54.75 -30.87 -0.78
C ASP A 91 -53.71 -30.21 0.14
N ALA A 92 -54.01 -30.04 1.45
CA ALA A 92 -53.09 -29.45 2.42
C ALA A 92 -51.86 -30.33 2.72
N VAL A 93 -52.02 -31.66 2.75
CA VAL A 93 -50.88 -32.60 2.87
C VAL A 93 -49.98 -32.49 1.63
N LEU A 94 -50.56 -32.38 0.44
CA LEU A 94 -49.83 -32.19 -0.80
C LEU A 94 -49.10 -30.84 -0.85
N GLU A 95 -49.68 -29.75 -0.33
CA GLU A 95 -48.96 -28.47 -0.16
C GLU A 95 -47.78 -28.60 0.81
N VAL A 96 -47.97 -29.27 1.95
CA VAL A 96 -46.91 -29.48 2.96
C VAL A 96 -45.75 -30.30 2.42
N ASP A 97 -46.01 -31.43 1.73
CA ASP A 97 -44.94 -32.23 1.14
C ASP A 97 -44.26 -31.50 -0.04
N ASN A 98 -44.98 -30.73 -0.87
CA ASN A 98 -44.37 -29.87 -1.89
C ASN A 98 -43.43 -28.81 -1.27
N ALA A 99 -43.86 -28.14 -0.20
CA ALA A 99 -43.04 -27.18 0.53
C ALA A 99 -41.80 -27.87 1.16
N ARG A 100 -41.96 -29.09 1.68
CA ARG A 100 -40.87 -29.91 2.22
C ARG A 100 -39.87 -30.34 1.15
N PHE A 101 -40.32 -30.77 -0.03
CA PHE A 101 -39.43 -31.11 -1.16
C PHE A 101 -38.66 -29.86 -1.66
N ALA A 102 -39.33 -28.71 -1.75
CA ALA A 102 -38.67 -27.45 -2.08
C ALA A 102 -37.61 -27.05 -1.02
N ALA A 103 -37.92 -27.19 0.26
CA ALA A 103 -36.98 -26.93 1.35
C ALA A 103 -35.77 -27.89 1.31
N LEU A 104 -35.99 -29.20 1.11
CA LEU A 104 -34.92 -30.19 0.96
C LEU A 104 -34.02 -29.88 -0.25
N LYS A 105 -34.61 -29.52 -1.39
CA LYS A 105 -33.85 -29.09 -2.58
C LYS A 105 -32.97 -27.89 -2.27
N ASN A 106 -33.54 -26.83 -1.68
CA ASN A 106 -32.80 -25.62 -1.31
C ASN A 106 -31.65 -25.94 -0.33
N VAL A 107 -31.84 -26.86 0.62
CA VAL A 107 -30.78 -27.33 1.52
C VAL A 107 -29.68 -28.06 0.75
N THR A 108 -29.99 -28.93 -0.22
CA THR A 108 -28.97 -29.61 -1.03
C THR A 108 -28.19 -28.65 -1.94
N GLU A 109 -28.85 -27.64 -2.52
CA GLU A 109 -28.20 -26.60 -3.32
C GLU A 109 -27.29 -25.70 -2.46
N TRP A 110 -27.71 -25.40 -1.22
CA TRP A 110 -26.88 -24.67 -0.26
C TRP A 110 -25.69 -25.49 0.23
N MET A 111 -25.87 -26.80 0.53
CA MET A 111 -24.77 -27.71 0.88
C MET A 111 -23.75 -27.85 -0.26
N LYS A 112 -24.20 -27.92 -1.52
CA LYS A 112 -23.33 -27.90 -2.70
C LYS A 112 -22.53 -26.58 -2.77
N SER A 113 -23.22 -25.45 -2.66
CA SER A 113 -22.60 -24.11 -2.67
C SER A 113 -21.57 -23.93 -1.55
N LEU A 114 -21.85 -24.46 -0.36
CA LEU A 114 -20.93 -24.45 0.79
C LEU A 114 -19.65 -25.26 0.49
N ARG A 115 -19.77 -26.44 -0.12
CA ARG A 115 -18.63 -27.27 -0.51
C ARG A 115 -17.79 -26.59 -1.59
N GLU A 116 -18.41 -26.00 -2.61
CA GLU A 116 -17.70 -25.25 -3.66
C GLU A 116 -16.94 -24.04 -3.08
N LEU A 117 -17.50 -23.35 -2.08
CA LEU A 117 -16.84 -22.27 -1.34
C LEU A 117 -15.68 -22.78 -0.46
N GLN A 118 -15.82 -23.96 0.16
CA GLN A 118 -14.74 -24.61 0.92
C GLN A 118 -13.58 -24.98 0.00
N GLU A 119 -13.85 -25.68 -1.11
CA GLU A 119 -12.84 -26.03 -2.11
C GLU A 119 -12.14 -24.80 -2.71
N ALA A 120 -12.89 -23.73 -3.01
CA ALA A 120 -12.31 -22.47 -3.48
C ALA A 120 -11.41 -21.81 -2.43
N THR A 121 -11.80 -21.87 -1.14
CA THR A 121 -11.00 -21.36 -0.03
C THR A 121 -9.70 -22.17 0.15
N GLU A 122 -9.76 -23.49 0.03
CA GLU A 122 -8.58 -24.36 0.09
C GLU A 122 -7.65 -24.16 -1.10
N ARG A 123 -8.19 -24.07 -2.33
CA ARG A 123 -7.43 -23.73 -3.54
C ARG A 123 -6.72 -22.37 -3.38
N ASN A 124 -7.41 -21.37 -2.83
CA ASN A 124 -6.82 -20.05 -2.53
C ASN A 124 -5.74 -20.10 -1.44
N LYS A 125 -5.91 -20.95 -0.41
CA LYS A 125 -4.88 -21.19 0.60
C LYS A 125 -3.62 -21.82 -0.03
N GLN A 126 -3.79 -22.82 -0.89
CA GLN A 126 -2.69 -23.48 -1.60
C GLN A 126 -1.97 -22.53 -2.58
N THR A 127 -2.67 -21.71 -3.35
CA THR A 127 -2.03 -20.73 -4.24
C THR A 127 -1.28 -19.66 -3.45
N LEU A 128 -1.83 -19.19 -2.32
CA LEU A 128 -1.13 -18.27 -1.42
C LEU A 128 0.13 -18.88 -0.80
N GLN A 129 0.16 -20.19 -0.50
CA GLN A 129 1.36 -20.90 -0.05
C GLN A 129 2.42 -20.94 -1.17
N ARG A 130 2.05 -21.40 -2.38
CA ARG A 130 2.95 -21.41 -3.55
C ARG A 130 3.50 -20.02 -3.90
N ILE A 131 2.73 -18.96 -3.70
CA ILE A 131 3.17 -17.56 -3.90
C ILE A 131 4.19 -17.12 -2.83
N ARG A 132 4.12 -17.62 -1.59
CA ARG A 132 5.14 -17.36 -0.56
C ARG A 132 6.42 -18.12 -0.85
N GLU A 133 6.32 -19.43 -1.06
CA GLU A 133 7.42 -20.32 -1.43
C GLU A 133 8.18 -19.77 -2.65
N ARG A 134 7.45 -19.37 -3.70
CA ARG A 134 8.03 -18.74 -4.89
C ARG A 134 8.73 -17.41 -4.58
N LYS A 135 8.17 -16.55 -3.73
CA LYS A 135 8.82 -15.28 -3.34
C LYS A 135 10.08 -15.49 -2.52
N GLU A 136 10.08 -16.48 -1.62
CA GLU A 136 11.24 -16.87 -0.84
C GLU A 136 12.36 -17.39 -1.76
N LEU A 137 12.02 -18.21 -2.77
CA LEU A 137 12.95 -18.64 -3.82
C LEU A 137 13.45 -17.48 -4.70
N GLU A 138 12.58 -16.57 -5.15
CA GLU A 138 12.98 -15.38 -5.91
C GLU A 138 13.87 -14.43 -5.09
N GLU A 139 13.68 -14.34 -3.77
CA GLU A 139 14.55 -13.57 -2.87
C GLU A 139 15.91 -14.26 -2.66
N GLN A 140 15.94 -15.59 -2.51
CA GLN A 140 17.19 -16.37 -2.46
C GLN A 140 17.98 -16.25 -3.77
N GLN A 141 17.32 -16.35 -4.92
CA GLN A 141 17.94 -16.15 -6.23
C GLN A 141 18.55 -14.74 -6.35
N ARG A 142 17.84 -13.69 -5.94
CA ARG A 142 18.36 -12.31 -5.92
C ARG A 142 19.50 -12.08 -4.92
N LYS A 143 19.61 -12.90 -3.87
CA LYS A 143 20.77 -12.87 -2.96
C LYS A 143 21.99 -13.53 -3.61
N ALA A 144 21.82 -14.72 -4.18
CA ALA A 144 22.88 -15.43 -4.91
C ALA A 144 23.37 -14.64 -6.14
N GLU A 145 22.47 -14.00 -6.90
CA GLU A 145 22.81 -13.13 -8.03
C GLU A 145 23.69 -11.94 -7.60
N LYS A 146 23.34 -11.28 -6.49
CA LYS A 146 24.16 -10.19 -5.91
C LYS A 146 25.50 -10.67 -5.36
N GLU A 147 25.54 -11.86 -4.77
CA GLU A 147 26.78 -12.47 -4.29
C GLU A 147 27.72 -12.78 -5.46
N LEU A 148 27.19 -13.34 -6.56
CA LEU A 148 27.93 -13.55 -7.79
C LEU A 148 28.38 -12.23 -8.43
N GLU A 149 27.56 -11.17 -8.40
CA GLU A 149 27.95 -9.85 -8.89
C GLU A 149 29.09 -9.23 -8.04
N LEU A 150 29.03 -9.38 -6.71
CA LEU A 150 30.10 -8.95 -5.81
C LEU A 150 31.40 -9.72 -6.08
N GLN A 151 31.35 -11.05 -6.19
CA GLN A 151 32.52 -11.86 -6.55
C GLN A 151 33.09 -11.50 -7.94
N GLN A 152 32.26 -11.10 -8.90
CA GLN A 152 32.72 -10.62 -10.20
C GLN A 152 33.43 -9.26 -10.09
N ARG A 153 32.87 -8.32 -9.32
CA ARG A 153 33.48 -7.01 -9.04
C ARG A 153 34.80 -7.14 -8.26
N GLU A 154 34.89 -8.09 -7.33
CA GLU A 154 36.14 -8.42 -6.62
C GLU A 154 37.20 -8.98 -7.58
N LYS A 155 36.85 -9.96 -8.41
CA LYS A 155 37.74 -10.50 -9.46
C LYS A 155 38.12 -9.49 -10.55
N GLN A 156 37.36 -8.40 -10.70
CA GLN A 156 37.75 -7.26 -11.54
C GLN A 156 38.80 -6.41 -10.82
N ARG A 157 38.57 -6.03 -9.56
CA ARG A 157 39.53 -5.29 -8.72
C ARG A 157 40.87 -6.02 -8.55
N GLU A 158 40.85 -7.33 -8.36
CA GLU A 158 42.06 -8.15 -8.30
C GLU A 158 42.90 -8.03 -9.59
N LYS A 159 42.24 -8.02 -10.76
CA LYS A 159 42.90 -7.83 -12.06
C LYS A 159 43.39 -6.40 -12.26
N GLU A 160 42.66 -5.40 -11.77
CA GLU A 160 43.09 -4.00 -11.79
C GLU A 160 44.34 -3.79 -10.93
N ILE A 161 44.36 -4.33 -9.71
CA ILE A 161 45.52 -4.31 -8.79
C ILE A 161 46.71 -5.05 -9.40
N GLU A 162 46.49 -6.21 -10.04
CA GLU A 162 47.57 -6.98 -10.66
C GLU A 162 48.11 -6.29 -11.93
N LEU A 163 47.26 -5.62 -12.71
CA LEU A 163 47.68 -4.75 -13.82
C LEU A 163 48.47 -3.53 -13.32
N GLU A 164 48.07 -2.94 -12.20
CA GLU A 164 48.78 -1.82 -11.56
C GLU A 164 50.16 -2.25 -11.03
N ARG A 165 50.27 -3.42 -10.39
CA ARG A 165 51.56 -4.03 -10.02
C ARG A 165 52.45 -4.27 -11.23
N GLN A 166 51.89 -4.78 -12.33
CA GLN A 166 52.65 -5.00 -13.57
C GLN A 166 53.20 -3.67 -14.13
N LYS A 167 52.40 -2.60 -14.13
CA LYS A 167 52.87 -1.25 -14.49
C LYS A 167 53.97 -0.76 -13.57
N GLN A 168 53.83 -0.89 -12.24
CA GLN A 168 54.86 -0.49 -11.28
C GLN A 168 56.18 -1.26 -11.50
N VAL A 169 56.12 -2.56 -11.83
CA VAL A 169 57.30 -3.35 -12.18
C VAL A 169 57.91 -2.91 -13.53
N GLU A 170 57.09 -2.53 -14.51
CA GLU A 170 57.56 -2.00 -15.80
C GLU A 170 58.19 -0.60 -15.66
N GLU A 171 57.63 0.28 -14.83
CA GLU A 171 58.17 1.60 -14.49
C GLU A 171 59.48 1.47 -13.70
N MET A 172 59.56 0.55 -12.73
CA MET A 172 60.80 0.24 -12.01
C MET A 172 61.89 -0.29 -12.95
N LYS A 173 61.55 -1.14 -13.93
CA LYS A 173 62.48 -1.58 -14.99
C LYS A 173 62.96 -0.41 -15.85
N LYS A 174 62.05 0.44 -16.33
CA LYS A 174 62.41 1.65 -17.10
C LYS A 174 63.30 2.60 -16.30
N MET A 175 63.05 2.77 -15.00
CA MET A 175 63.92 3.55 -14.11
C MET A 175 65.31 2.91 -13.95
N GLN A 176 65.40 1.58 -13.85
CA GLN A 176 66.67 0.86 -13.82
C GLN A 176 67.43 0.98 -15.16
N GLU A 177 66.74 0.87 -16.30
CA GLU A 177 67.32 1.07 -17.63
C GLU A 177 67.80 2.51 -17.85
N MET A 178 67.05 3.53 -17.43
CA MET A 178 67.52 4.91 -17.52
C MET A 178 68.74 5.14 -16.63
N LYS A 179 68.74 4.66 -15.38
CA LYS A 179 69.91 4.74 -14.50
C LYS A 179 71.13 4.01 -15.04
N LEU A 180 70.94 2.88 -15.75
CA LEU A 180 72.04 2.19 -16.43
C LEU A 180 72.61 3.05 -17.56
N ARG A 181 71.76 3.65 -18.40
CA ARG A 181 72.19 4.55 -19.48
C ARG A 181 72.85 5.83 -18.95
N GLU A 182 72.32 6.43 -17.87
CA GLU A 182 72.93 7.58 -17.19
C GLU A 182 74.35 7.24 -16.68
N MET A 183 74.55 6.04 -16.14
CA MET A 183 75.87 5.55 -15.72
C MET A 183 76.80 5.28 -16.92
N GLU A 184 76.29 4.70 -18.01
CA GLU A 184 77.05 4.48 -19.25
C GLU A 184 77.45 5.80 -19.93
N GLU A 185 76.56 6.80 -19.96
CA GLU A 185 76.84 8.15 -20.47
C GLU A 185 77.86 8.89 -19.60
N GLN A 186 77.76 8.77 -18.26
CA GLN A 186 78.77 9.33 -17.34
C GLN A 186 80.15 8.70 -17.56
N GLN A 187 80.23 7.36 -17.72
CA GLN A 187 81.48 6.67 -18.03
C GLN A 187 82.03 7.07 -19.41
N ALA A 188 81.17 7.22 -20.43
CA ALA A 188 81.58 7.69 -21.75
C ALA A 188 82.12 9.15 -21.72
N LEU A 189 81.50 10.03 -20.93
CA LEU A 189 81.98 11.40 -20.70
C LEU A 189 83.32 11.42 -19.95
N GLU A 190 83.49 10.59 -18.92
CA GLU A 190 84.76 10.47 -18.20
C GLU A 190 85.88 9.97 -19.12
N LEU A 191 85.62 8.96 -19.96
CA LEU A 191 86.56 8.46 -20.96
C LEU A 191 86.93 9.54 -21.99
N GLN A 192 85.97 10.31 -22.50
CA GLN A 192 86.26 11.44 -23.39
C GLN A 192 87.07 12.56 -22.72
N LEU A 193 86.82 12.84 -21.44
CA LEU A 193 87.61 13.81 -20.66
C LEU A 193 89.04 13.30 -20.40
N ALA A 194 89.20 12.00 -20.13
CA ALA A 194 90.51 11.37 -19.98
C ALA A 194 91.29 11.34 -21.31
N GLU A 195 90.62 11.12 -22.45
CA GLU A 195 91.23 11.22 -23.78
C GLU A 195 91.65 12.66 -24.10
N LYS A 196 90.77 13.65 -23.87
CA LYS A 196 91.10 15.08 -24.04
C LYS A 196 92.31 15.49 -23.19
N LYS A 197 92.36 15.09 -21.91
CA LYS A 197 93.51 15.33 -21.02
C LYS A 197 94.79 14.74 -21.58
N LYS A 198 94.80 13.49 -22.04
CA LYS A 198 95.96 12.86 -22.69
C LYS A 198 96.40 13.59 -23.97
N LEU A 199 95.44 14.13 -24.73
CA LEU A 199 95.70 14.89 -25.96
C LEU A 199 96.28 16.29 -25.63
N GLU A 200 95.86 16.90 -24.54
CA GLU A 200 96.44 18.13 -23.99
C GLU A 200 97.83 17.90 -23.39
N GLU A 201 98.03 16.84 -22.61
CA GLU A 201 99.36 16.38 -22.14
C GLU A 201 100.32 16.19 -23.33
N GLN A 202 99.89 15.55 -24.42
CA GLN A 202 100.69 15.42 -25.64
C GLN A 202 100.99 16.76 -26.34
N ARG A 203 100.11 17.78 -26.23
CA ARG A 203 100.36 19.14 -26.74
C ARG A 203 101.37 19.87 -25.86
N VAL A 204 101.21 19.80 -24.53
CA VAL A 204 102.15 20.38 -23.57
C VAL A 204 103.53 19.74 -23.68
N LEU A 205 103.63 18.42 -23.82
CA LEU A 205 104.90 17.72 -24.06
C LEU A 205 105.57 18.18 -25.37
N LYS A 206 104.81 18.43 -26.44
CA LYS A 206 105.34 18.99 -27.69
C LYS A 206 105.80 20.44 -27.54
N GLN A 207 105.06 21.27 -26.80
CA GLN A 207 105.45 22.65 -26.49
C GLN A 207 106.69 22.72 -25.59
N LEU A 208 106.82 21.81 -24.62
CA LEU A 208 108.04 21.66 -23.83
C LEU A 208 109.22 21.24 -24.70
N GLN A 209 109.03 20.32 -25.66
CA GLN A 209 110.08 19.94 -26.62
C GLN A 209 110.47 21.04 -27.60
N THR A 210 109.58 21.99 -27.96
CA THR A 210 109.97 23.18 -28.73
C THR A 210 110.68 24.19 -27.86
N LEU A 211 110.16 24.49 -26.66
CA LEU A 211 110.81 25.39 -25.69
C LEU A 211 112.19 24.88 -25.22
N GLU A 212 112.41 23.57 -25.16
CA GLU A 212 113.72 22.98 -24.84
C GLU A 212 114.72 23.12 -26.00
N LYS A 213 114.25 23.11 -27.25
CA LYS A 213 115.08 23.42 -28.43
C LYS A 213 115.38 24.90 -28.50
N GLU A 214 114.36 25.76 -28.39
CA GLU A 214 114.52 27.21 -28.34
C GLU A 214 115.46 27.64 -27.20
N LYS A 215 115.42 26.97 -26.03
CA LYS A 215 116.41 27.18 -24.97
C LYS A 215 117.83 26.78 -25.36
N LYS A 216 118.03 25.66 -26.06
CA LYS A 216 119.36 25.24 -26.52
C LYS A 216 119.89 26.15 -27.62
N GLU A 217 119.02 26.59 -28.54
CA GLU A 217 119.34 27.58 -29.57
C GLU A 217 119.69 28.94 -28.94
N LEU A 218 118.97 29.37 -27.89
CA LEU A 218 119.32 30.55 -27.09
C LEU A 218 120.63 30.38 -26.30
N GLU A 219 120.90 29.20 -25.74
CA GLU A 219 122.15 28.90 -25.04
C GLU A 219 123.35 28.85 -26.00
N GLU A 220 123.15 28.37 -27.23
CA GLU A 220 124.14 28.43 -28.31
C GLU A 220 124.34 29.87 -28.82
N GLN A 221 123.27 30.66 -28.97
CA GLN A 221 123.37 32.09 -29.29
C GLN A 221 124.08 32.87 -28.18
N GLN A 222 123.81 32.59 -26.91
CA GLN A 222 124.53 33.19 -25.78
C GLN A 222 126.02 32.83 -25.80
N LYS A 223 126.38 31.57 -26.09
CA LYS A 223 127.79 31.17 -26.24
C LYS A 223 128.45 31.82 -27.46
N GLN A 224 127.73 32.01 -28.56
CA GLN A 224 128.24 32.76 -29.72
C GLN A 224 128.47 34.23 -29.37
N HIS A 225 127.52 34.88 -28.70
CA HIS A 225 127.64 36.26 -28.22
C HIS A 225 128.72 36.40 -27.13
N GLU A 226 128.96 35.40 -26.30
CA GLU A 226 130.05 35.37 -25.32
C GLU A 226 131.43 35.24 -26.00
N VAL A 227 131.53 34.41 -27.05
CA VAL A 227 132.73 34.34 -27.90
C VAL A 227 132.96 35.66 -28.67
N GLU A 228 131.89 36.31 -29.15
CA GLU A 228 131.96 37.62 -29.81
C GLU A 228 132.38 38.74 -28.84
N LEU A 229 131.86 38.73 -27.61
CA LEU A 229 132.33 39.61 -26.53
C LEU A 229 133.80 39.37 -26.20
N GLN A 230 134.24 38.12 -26.10
CA GLN A 230 135.66 37.79 -25.89
C GLN A 230 136.54 38.18 -27.09
N ALA A 231 136.01 38.24 -28.31
CA ALA A 231 136.72 38.75 -29.48
C ALA A 231 136.86 40.28 -29.41
N LEU A 232 135.76 41.00 -29.14
CA LEU A 232 135.74 42.45 -28.90
C LEU A 232 136.63 42.86 -27.71
N GLU A 233 136.73 42.04 -26.67
CA GLU A 233 137.58 42.30 -25.52
C GLU A 233 139.07 42.10 -25.84
N LYS A 234 139.41 41.09 -26.64
CA LYS A 234 140.77 40.90 -27.19
C LYS A 234 141.15 42.01 -28.20
N GLU A 235 140.18 42.59 -28.89
CA GLU A 235 140.40 43.76 -29.76
C GLU A 235 140.60 45.04 -28.93
N LYS A 236 139.81 45.25 -27.87
CA LYS A 236 140.02 46.34 -26.90
C LYS A 236 141.34 46.20 -26.13
N GLU A 237 141.81 44.99 -25.83
CA GLU A 237 143.16 44.76 -25.31
C GLU A 237 144.25 45.24 -26.27
N ARG A 238 144.09 44.97 -27.58
CA ARG A 238 145.05 45.41 -28.61
C ARG A 238 145.08 46.94 -28.73
N GLN A 239 143.91 47.58 -28.70
CA GLN A 239 143.80 49.05 -28.71
C GLN A 239 144.39 49.69 -27.43
N LYS A 240 144.14 49.10 -26.24
CA LYS A 240 144.77 49.54 -24.98
C LYS A 240 146.30 49.43 -25.02
N LYS A 241 146.85 48.35 -25.58
CA LYS A 241 148.31 48.17 -25.72
C LYS A 241 148.98 49.22 -26.61
N THR A 242 148.24 49.87 -27.53
CA THR A 242 148.74 51.03 -28.31
C THR A 242 148.56 52.40 -27.66
N GLN A 243 147.86 52.51 -26.52
CA GLN A 243 147.67 53.78 -25.79
C GLN A 243 148.39 53.80 -24.43
N GLN A 244 148.59 52.65 -23.79
CA GLN A 244 149.33 52.53 -22.52
C GLN A 244 150.84 52.81 -22.62
N GLU A 245 151.38 53.05 -23.82
CA GLU A 245 152.78 53.50 -24.02
C GLU A 245 152.92 55.04 -24.06
N GLN A 246 151.82 55.80 -23.98
CA GLN A 246 151.86 57.27 -23.91
C GLN A 246 151.53 57.83 -22.52
N ASP A 247 150.63 57.19 -21.75
CA ASP A 247 150.22 57.67 -20.41
C ASP A 247 151.11 57.17 -19.26
N LEU A 248 152.42 57.07 -19.50
CA LEU A 248 153.43 56.74 -18.48
C LEU A 248 153.76 57.98 -17.61
N LYS A 249 152.73 58.68 -17.11
CA LYS A 249 152.92 59.99 -16.47
C LYS A 249 151.98 60.38 -15.32
N GLU A 250 150.77 59.82 -15.21
CA GLU A 250 149.84 60.14 -14.11
C GLU A 250 149.32 58.87 -13.41
N LEU A 251 150.08 58.42 -12.42
CA LEU A 251 149.79 57.25 -11.59
C LEU A 251 149.43 57.70 -10.16
N LYS A 252 148.20 57.38 -9.73
CA LYS A 252 147.63 57.55 -8.36
C LYS A 252 147.25 59.02 -8.05
N GLU A 253 146.11 59.32 -7.43
CA GLU A 253 145.44 58.62 -6.31
C GLU A 253 143.89 58.65 -6.34
N ARG A 254 143.29 57.60 -5.72
CA ARG A 254 142.04 57.59 -4.90
C ARG A 254 140.65 57.81 -5.56
N GLU A 255 139.73 56.83 -5.48
CA GLU A 255 138.82 56.42 -4.37
C GLU A 255 137.61 57.39 -4.23
N ALA A 256 136.33 57.05 -4.55
CA ALA A 256 135.42 55.95 -4.16
C ALA A 256 134.70 56.18 -2.79
N PRO A 257 133.70 55.36 -2.37
CA PRO A 257 132.79 54.46 -3.11
C PRO A 257 131.35 55.06 -3.29
N GLU A 258 130.12 54.62 -2.88
CA GLU A 258 129.52 53.51 -2.07
C GLU A 258 127.99 53.31 -2.33
N ARG A 259 127.47 52.05 -2.21
CA ARG A 259 126.18 51.59 -1.56
C ARG A 259 124.77 51.95 -2.10
N GLU A 260 123.63 51.29 -1.76
CA GLU A 260 123.12 49.95 -1.26
C GLU A 260 121.55 50.06 -1.26
N SER A 261 120.60 49.11 -1.01
CA SER A 261 120.48 47.63 -0.84
C SER A 261 118.97 47.25 -0.69
N ASP A 262 118.55 45.99 -0.97
CA ASP A 262 117.61 45.10 -0.19
C ASP A 262 116.18 45.56 0.28
N LEU A 263 115.16 44.74 0.63
CA LEU A 263 114.78 43.30 0.56
C LEU A 263 113.28 43.09 0.96
N THR A 264 112.73 41.84 0.90
CA THR A 264 111.60 41.26 1.73
C THR A 264 110.15 41.83 1.62
N GLU A 265 109.01 41.16 1.96
CA GLU A 265 108.56 39.73 1.99
C GLU A 265 107.00 39.59 2.19
N GLU A 266 106.43 38.38 2.05
CA GLU A 266 105.23 37.77 2.73
C GLU A 266 103.70 38.10 2.48
N LYS A 267 102.91 36.99 2.33
CA LYS A 267 101.60 36.59 2.96
C LYS A 267 100.16 37.04 2.50
N LYS A 268 99.29 36.00 2.35
CA LYS A 268 97.84 35.82 2.78
C LYS A 268 96.69 36.66 2.12
N ASP A 269 95.38 36.34 2.19
CA ASP A 269 94.55 35.22 2.76
C ASP A 269 93.18 35.00 1.99
N ASN A 270 92.19 34.32 2.59
CA ASN A 270 90.98 33.67 1.98
C ASN A 270 89.63 34.45 2.00
N ASN A 271 88.66 33.92 1.22
CA ASN A 271 87.18 33.82 1.37
C ASN A 271 86.30 34.92 2.03
N ASP A 272 85.17 35.19 1.38
CA ASP A 272 84.02 35.99 1.84
C ASP A 272 82.85 35.15 2.44
N GLU A 273 81.59 35.60 2.26
CA GLU A 273 80.51 35.46 3.26
C GLU A 273 79.07 35.17 2.70
N ALA A 274 78.03 35.14 3.55
CA ALA A 274 76.63 34.74 3.27
C ALA A 274 75.56 35.49 4.11
N GLU A 275 74.31 35.52 3.64
CA GLU A 275 73.09 35.86 4.42
C GLU A 275 71.86 35.11 3.82
N GLU A 276 70.57 35.27 4.17
CA GLU A 276 69.81 36.38 4.79
C GLU A 276 68.71 35.86 5.77
N THR A 277 67.50 36.44 5.82
CA THR A 277 66.61 36.46 7.00
C THR A 277 65.12 36.05 6.79
N LEU A 278 64.49 35.53 7.88
CA LEU A 278 63.17 35.82 8.53
C LEU A 278 61.88 36.17 7.70
N PRO A 279 60.60 36.12 8.23
CA PRO A 279 60.18 36.31 9.64
C PRO A 279 58.93 35.56 10.24
N ALA A 280 58.84 35.65 11.58
CA ALA A 280 57.70 35.76 12.52
C ALA A 280 56.29 35.12 12.32
N ASP A 281 55.73 34.56 13.42
CA ASP A 281 54.34 34.06 13.59
C ASP A 281 53.62 34.76 14.76
N SER A 282 52.39 35.29 14.57
CA SER A 282 51.57 35.83 15.68
C SER A 282 50.05 36.05 15.41
N SER A 283 49.23 35.01 15.26
CA SER A 283 47.75 35.16 15.47
C SER A 283 46.99 33.87 15.84
N LYS A 284 47.00 33.49 17.14
CA LYS A 284 46.44 32.19 17.61
C LYS A 284 45.47 32.23 18.80
N ARG A 285 44.83 33.36 19.12
CA ARG A 285 43.96 33.49 20.34
C ARG A 285 42.52 34.00 20.14
N THR A 286 42.08 34.33 18.94
CA THR A 286 40.70 34.84 18.67
C THR A 286 39.81 33.87 17.87
N SER A 287 40.34 32.74 17.41
CA SER A 287 39.61 31.74 16.61
C SER A 287 38.75 30.81 17.46
N VAL A 288 39.32 30.19 18.50
CA VAL A 288 38.74 29.04 19.23
C VAL A 288 37.31 29.29 19.71
N VAL A 289 37.03 30.44 20.34
CA VAL A 289 35.69 30.78 20.85
C VAL A 289 34.68 30.92 19.71
N LYS A 290 35.08 31.50 18.57
CA LYS A 290 34.23 31.59 17.38
C LYS A 290 33.97 30.21 16.78
N THR A 291 34.98 29.35 16.71
CA THR A 291 34.84 27.96 16.22
C THR A 291 33.88 27.15 17.07
N VAL A 292 33.99 27.22 18.41
CA VAL A 292 33.08 26.52 19.33
C VAL A 292 31.65 27.05 19.20
N LEU A 293 31.45 28.37 19.13
CA LEU A 293 30.12 28.96 18.96
C LEU A 293 29.49 28.60 17.60
N SER A 294 30.27 28.62 16.51
CA SER A 294 29.78 28.17 15.20
C SER A 294 29.44 26.69 15.15
N TRP A 295 30.17 25.86 15.89
CA TRP A 295 29.88 24.43 16.00
C TRP A 295 28.57 24.19 16.75
N TYR A 296 28.33 24.91 17.85
CA TYR A 296 27.10 24.80 18.63
C TYR A 296 25.85 25.23 17.82
N VAL A 297 25.90 26.38 17.14
CA VAL A 297 24.80 26.85 16.28
C VAL A 297 24.54 25.90 15.11
N SER A 298 25.59 25.33 14.51
CA SER A 298 25.46 24.32 13.46
C SER A 298 24.85 23.00 13.99
N MET A 299 25.15 22.62 15.22
CA MET A 299 24.56 21.44 15.87
C MET A 299 23.07 21.64 16.19
N GLU A 300 22.67 22.83 16.65
CA GLU A 300 21.24 23.16 16.85
C GLU A 300 20.46 23.16 15.53
N GLN A 301 21.01 23.78 14.47
CA GLN A 301 20.37 23.80 13.15
C GLN A 301 20.22 22.40 12.55
N THR A 302 21.26 21.55 12.63
CA THR A 302 21.19 20.17 12.13
C THR A 302 20.25 19.28 12.98
N LEU A 303 20.14 19.51 14.29
CA LEU A 303 19.14 18.85 15.13
C LEU A 303 17.71 19.30 14.79
N LEU A 304 17.49 20.59 14.51
CA LEU A 304 16.17 21.10 14.12
C LEU A 304 15.75 20.59 12.73
N ASP A 305 16.65 20.58 11.75
CA ASP A 305 16.36 20.06 10.40
C ASP A 305 16.13 18.54 10.40
N THR A 306 16.91 17.78 11.19
CA THR A 306 16.67 16.33 11.32
C THR A 306 15.38 16.02 12.06
N MET A 307 15.04 16.75 13.13
CA MET A 307 13.73 16.67 13.78
C MET A 307 12.59 17.03 12.82
N ALA A 308 12.72 18.10 12.03
CA ALA A 308 11.73 18.51 11.06
C ALA A 308 11.56 17.49 9.91
N ALA A 309 12.66 16.86 9.47
CA ALA A 309 12.63 15.77 8.49
C ALA A 309 11.91 14.53 9.06
N VAL A 310 12.25 14.09 10.28
CA VAL A 310 11.60 12.97 10.97
C VAL A 310 10.11 13.27 11.20
N TYR A 311 9.76 14.49 11.60
CA TYR A 311 8.36 14.91 11.77
C TYR A 311 7.59 14.86 10.44
N ARG A 312 8.17 15.36 9.33
CA ARG A 312 7.58 15.23 7.99
C ARG A 312 7.47 13.76 7.55
N GLN A 313 8.43 12.92 7.89
CA GLN A 313 8.50 11.53 7.43
C GLN A 313 7.62 10.57 8.24
N LEU A 314 7.29 10.90 9.49
CA LEU A 314 6.42 10.08 10.37
C LEU A 314 5.02 10.67 10.57
N VAL A 315 4.90 11.96 10.89
CA VAL A 315 3.60 12.56 11.25
C VAL A 315 2.74 12.82 10.02
N LEU A 316 3.33 13.27 8.91
CA LEU A 316 2.59 13.53 7.67
C LEU A 316 1.87 12.28 7.11
N PRO A 317 2.51 11.10 6.97
CA PRO A 317 1.80 9.90 6.55
C PRO A 317 0.78 9.41 7.59
N VAL A 318 1.03 9.54 8.90
CA VAL A 318 0.04 9.18 9.94
C VAL A 318 -1.21 10.07 9.84
N VAL A 319 -1.05 11.39 9.68
CA VAL A 319 -2.15 12.33 9.47
C VAL A 319 -2.89 12.05 8.15
N ALA A 320 -2.18 11.71 7.07
CA ALA A 320 -2.79 11.33 5.80
C ALA A 320 -3.61 10.03 5.90
N ILE A 321 -3.11 9.02 6.62
CA ILE A 321 -3.82 7.75 6.88
C ILE A 321 -5.07 8.00 7.72
N LEU A 322 -4.98 8.78 8.81
CA LEU A 322 -6.13 9.14 9.63
C LEU A 322 -7.17 9.94 8.84
N GLY A 323 -6.74 10.92 8.04
CA GLY A 323 -7.62 11.69 7.16
C GLY A 323 -8.33 10.82 6.13
N PHE A 324 -7.63 9.84 5.53
CA PHE A 324 -8.22 8.86 4.63
C PHE A 324 -9.27 8.00 5.33
N PHE A 325 -8.99 7.48 6.53
CA PHE A 325 -9.97 6.71 7.31
C PHE A 325 -11.20 7.54 7.72
N PHE A 326 -11.03 8.83 8.06
CA PHE A 326 -12.16 9.74 8.32
C PHE A 326 -13.02 9.94 7.07
N LEU A 327 -12.41 10.24 5.92
CA LEU A 327 -13.13 10.40 4.64
C LEU A 327 -13.85 9.10 4.22
N LEU A 328 -13.20 7.94 4.39
CA LEU A 328 -13.79 6.64 4.13
C LEU A 328 -14.99 6.36 5.04
N THR A 329 -14.87 6.68 6.33
CA THR A 329 -15.94 6.48 7.33
C THR A 329 -17.15 7.38 7.01
N VAL A 330 -16.92 8.65 6.67
CA VAL A 330 -17.98 9.58 6.23
C VAL A 330 -18.62 9.12 4.92
N ALA A 331 -17.84 8.58 3.97
CA ALA A 331 -18.36 8.02 2.73
C ALA A 331 -19.23 6.78 2.98
N ILE A 332 -18.81 5.86 3.85
CA ILE A 332 -19.58 4.67 4.25
C ILE A 332 -20.87 5.08 4.97
N ALA A 333 -20.81 6.03 5.90
CA ALA A 333 -21.98 6.55 6.61
C ALA A 333 -22.99 7.19 5.62
N LYS A 334 -22.52 8.04 4.71
CA LYS A 334 -23.34 8.68 3.68
C LYS A 334 -23.95 7.67 2.69
N TYR A 335 -23.19 6.64 2.31
CA TYR A 335 -23.67 5.56 1.45
C TYR A 335 -24.73 4.70 2.15
N ASN A 336 -24.52 4.35 3.43
CA ASN A 336 -25.50 3.60 4.21
C ASN A 336 -26.78 4.40 4.46
N ALA A 337 -26.68 5.71 4.76
CA ALA A 337 -27.83 6.60 4.88
C ALA A 337 -28.61 6.71 3.55
N MET A 338 -27.90 6.83 2.41
CA MET A 338 -28.55 6.83 1.08
C MET A 338 -29.22 5.48 0.77
N LYS A 339 -28.59 4.36 1.16
CA LYS A 339 -29.12 3.00 0.97
C LYS A 339 -30.33 2.72 1.87
N GLN A 340 -30.35 3.25 3.09
CA GLN A 340 -31.53 3.25 3.97
C GLN A 340 -32.65 4.14 3.40
N ALA A 341 -32.34 5.34 2.90
CA ALA A 341 -33.32 6.21 2.26
C ALA A 341 -33.94 5.57 0.99
N GLN A 342 -33.15 4.85 0.19
CA GLN A 342 -33.65 4.08 -0.96
C GLN A 342 -34.54 2.90 -0.54
N ARG A 343 -34.21 2.20 0.55
CA ARG A 343 -35.06 1.14 1.12
C ARG A 343 -36.37 1.71 1.65
N ASN A 344 -36.31 2.76 2.48
CA ASN A 344 -37.49 3.38 3.08
C ASN A 344 -38.39 4.06 2.04
N ARG A 345 -37.85 4.56 0.91
CA ARG A 345 -38.65 5.01 -0.24
C ARG A 345 -39.57 3.93 -0.84
N ARG A 346 -39.27 2.64 -0.65
CA ARG A 346 -40.16 1.52 -1.06
C ARG A 346 -41.17 1.11 0.02
N VAL A 347 -41.00 1.56 1.26
CA VAL A 347 -41.84 1.19 2.41
C VAL A 347 -42.85 2.31 2.75
N LEU A 348 -42.47 3.57 2.56
CA LEU A 348 -43.31 4.74 2.85
C LEU A 348 -44.52 4.96 1.90
N TYR A 349 -44.73 4.08 0.92
CA TYR A 349 -45.83 4.19 -0.06
C TYR A 349 -46.67 2.91 -0.27
N SER A 350 -46.48 1.88 0.56
CA SER A 350 -47.32 0.67 0.58
C SER A 350 -48.22 0.55 1.82
N GLY A 351 -48.11 1.48 2.78
CA GLY A 351 -48.85 1.45 4.05
C GLY A 351 -50.23 2.12 4.08
N TYR A 352 -50.69 2.71 2.97
CA TYR A 352 -52.05 3.28 2.88
C TYR A 352 -53.03 2.25 2.29
N PRO A 353 -54.18 1.96 2.93
CA PRO A 353 -55.16 1.03 2.41
C PRO A 353 -55.75 1.53 1.08
N ALA A 354 -56.00 0.61 0.15
CA ALA A 354 -56.40 0.91 -1.23
C ALA A 354 -57.76 1.62 -1.37
N SER A 355 -58.56 1.68 -0.30
CA SER A 355 -59.86 2.34 -0.22
C SER A 355 -59.84 3.85 -0.57
N TYR A 356 -58.69 4.51 -0.47
CA TYR A 356 -58.56 5.94 -0.79
C TYR A 356 -58.24 6.28 -2.25
N ARG A 357 -58.15 5.29 -3.17
CA ARG A 357 -58.04 5.57 -4.62
C ARG A 357 -59.39 6.06 -5.19
N ARG A 358 -59.68 7.34 -5.00
CA ARG A 358 -60.78 8.05 -5.67
C ARG A 358 -60.56 8.02 -7.19
N ASN A 359 -61.45 7.36 -7.92
CA ASN A 359 -61.43 7.29 -9.39
C ASN A 359 -61.78 8.66 -10.01
N VAL A 360 -60.78 9.53 -10.12
CA VAL A 360 -60.86 10.74 -10.94
C VAL A 360 -60.71 10.33 -12.40
N LYS A 361 -61.80 10.38 -13.15
CA LYS A 361 -61.76 10.18 -14.61
C LYS A 361 -60.87 11.25 -15.24
N GLN A 362 -60.10 10.87 -16.26
CA GLN A 362 -59.38 11.84 -17.10
C GLN A 362 -60.39 12.83 -17.69
N GLN A 363 -60.16 14.12 -17.50
CA GLN A 363 -60.80 15.16 -18.29
C GLN A 363 -59.74 15.81 -19.18
N GLU A 364 -60.10 16.01 -20.43
CA GLU A 364 -59.21 16.39 -21.52
C GLU A 364 -59.13 17.92 -21.66
N LYS A 365 -57.97 18.42 -22.14
CA LYS A 365 -57.73 19.82 -22.58
C LYS A 365 -57.76 20.88 -21.45
N SER A 366 -57.15 22.06 -21.61
CA SER A 366 -56.51 22.68 -22.78
C SER A 366 -55.08 23.17 -22.46
N ALA A 367 -54.37 23.66 -23.49
CA ALA A 367 -52.97 24.10 -23.40
C ALA A 367 -52.80 25.61 -23.64
N THR A 368 -51.93 26.24 -22.84
CA THR A 368 -51.26 27.55 -23.00
C THR A 368 -50.20 27.66 -21.90
N VAL A 369 -49.09 28.42 -21.99
CA VAL A 369 -48.24 28.83 -23.13
C VAL A 369 -46.90 29.32 -22.51
N ASP A 370 -45.82 29.43 -23.31
CA ASP A 370 -44.50 30.02 -22.98
C ASP A 370 -43.73 29.56 -21.71
N ASP A 371 -42.61 28.83 -21.90
CA ASP A 371 -41.25 29.39 -21.74
C ASP A 371 -40.21 28.44 -22.39
N PRO A 372 -39.16 28.91 -23.10
CA PRO A 372 -38.28 28.03 -23.85
C PRO A 372 -36.97 27.69 -23.14
N GLY A 373 -36.66 26.40 -23.07
CA GLY A 373 -35.28 25.92 -22.88
C GLY A 373 -35.03 25.14 -21.58
N LEU A 374 -35.00 23.81 -21.72
CA LEU A 374 -33.79 23.01 -21.46
C LEU A 374 -34.06 21.56 -21.88
N GLU A 375 -33.25 21.01 -22.79
CA GLU A 375 -33.32 19.59 -23.11
C GLU A 375 -33.03 18.74 -21.87
N PRO A 376 -33.93 17.81 -21.47
CA PRO A 376 -33.52 16.67 -20.66
C PRO A 376 -32.74 15.72 -21.58
N ARG A 377 -31.46 16.03 -21.82
CA ARG A 377 -30.55 15.22 -22.65
C ARG A 377 -30.70 13.74 -22.30
N LEU A 378 -31.24 12.96 -23.23
CA LEU A 378 -31.34 11.51 -23.15
C LEU A 378 -29.93 10.91 -23.10
N ARG A 379 -29.39 10.78 -21.88
CA ARG A 379 -28.17 10.03 -21.60
C ARG A 379 -28.42 8.58 -21.99
N ARG A 380 -28.02 8.23 -23.22
CA ARG A 380 -27.98 6.84 -23.70
C ARG A 380 -27.40 5.95 -22.62
N SER A 381 -28.19 4.97 -22.20
CA SER A 381 -27.76 3.88 -21.34
C SER A 381 -26.47 3.29 -21.89
N ARG A 382 -25.35 3.38 -21.16
CA ARG A 382 -24.21 2.52 -21.46
C ARG A 382 -24.68 1.08 -21.28
N PRO A 383 -24.38 0.14 -22.20
CA PRO A 383 -24.70 -1.26 -21.99
C PRO A 383 -24.06 -1.74 -20.69
N HIS A 384 -24.82 -2.47 -19.88
CA HIS A 384 -24.30 -3.10 -18.67
C HIS A 384 -23.29 -4.17 -19.10
N ARG A 385 -22.02 -4.02 -18.72
CA ARG A 385 -20.96 -4.96 -19.09
C ARG A 385 -20.98 -6.10 -18.10
N ASP A 386 -21.49 -7.25 -18.52
CA ASP A 386 -21.51 -8.46 -17.69
C ASP A 386 -20.10 -8.85 -17.22
N PRO A 387 -19.92 -9.21 -15.94
CA PRO A 387 -18.63 -9.68 -15.41
C PRO A 387 -18.29 -11.10 -15.90
N ASN A 388 -19.27 -11.85 -16.43
CA ASN A 388 -19.13 -13.25 -16.85
C ASN A 388 -19.10 -13.42 -18.38
N GLY A 389 -18.76 -12.36 -19.14
CA GLY A 389 -18.61 -12.42 -20.59
C GLY A 389 -17.42 -13.30 -21.00
N PHE A 390 -17.69 -14.58 -21.25
CA PHE A 390 -16.71 -15.58 -21.68
C PHE A 390 -15.98 -15.14 -22.96
N LEU A 391 -14.65 -15.32 -22.99
CA LEU A 391 -13.89 -15.35 -24.23
C LEU A 391 -14.19 -16.67 -24.95
N GLY A 392 -14.52 -16.60 -26.23
CA GLY A 392 -15.08 -17.72 -26.99
C GLY A 392 -14.84 -17.62 -28.49
N ASN A 393 -13.61 -17.23 -28.87
CA ASN A 393 -12.87 -17.55 -30.10
C ASN A 393 -11.60 -16.68 -30.14
#